data_AF-A0A544QQ32-F1
#
_entry.id   AF-A0A544QQ32-F1
#
_cell.length_a   1.000
_cell.length_b   1.000
_cell.length_c   1.000
_cell.angle_alpha   90.00
_cell.angle_beta   90.00
_cell.angle_gamma   90.00
#
_symmetry.space_group_name_H-M   'P 1'
#
loop_
_entity.id
_entity.type
_entity.pdbx_description
1 polymer ?
#
loop_
_entity_poly.entity_id
_entity_poly.type
_entity_poly.pdbx_seq_one_letter_code
_entity_poly.pdbx_strand_id
1 'polypeptide(L)'
;MSSLLPLFGPVGPEMLIILLVLVLLFGANKIPKLARSTGEAMGEFKKGREDIEKELNEAADPEAEPVEDVSELDDEELETERESTN
;
A
#
# COMPACT_ATOMS: atom_id res chain seq x y z
N MET A 1 -29.55 4.33 -27.98
CA MET A 1 -29.59 3.14 -27.10
C MET A 1 -28.44 3.27 -26.12
N SER A 2 -28.75 3.34 -24.83
CA SER A 2 -27.83 3.65 -23.74
C SER A 2 -26.62 2.72 -23.71
N SER A 3 -25.41 3.31 -23.68
CA SER A 3 -24.18 2.59 -23.38
C SER A 3 -24.26 2.04 -21.96
N LEU A 4 -24.43 0.73 -21.88
CA LEU A 4 -24.31 -0.06 -20.67
C LEU A 4 -22.91 0.21 -20.08
N LEU A 5 -22.85 0.79 -18.89
CA LEU A 5 -21.59 1.00 -18.18
C LEU A 5 -20.88 -0.35 -18.06
N PRO A 6 -19.63 -0.48 -18.54
CA PRO A 6 -18.89 -1.71 -18.35
C PRO A 6 -18.68 -1.90 -16.84
N LEU A 7 -19.05 -3.08 -16.35
CA LEU A 7 -18.98 -3.47 -14.94
C LEU A 7 -17.55 -3.47 -14.40
N PHE A 8 -16.57 -3.46 -15.30
CA PHE A 8 -15.18 -3.09 -15.07
C PHE A 8 -14.99 -1.70 -15.67
N GLY A 9 -14.51 -0.73 -14.87
CA GLY A 9 -14.36 0.67 -15.30
C GLY A 9 -13.51 0.86 -16.56
N PRO A 10 -13.29 2.10 -17.01
CA PRO A 10 -12.46 2.35 -18.20
C PRO A 10 -11.09 1.67 -18.03
N VAL A 11 -10.79 0.66 -18.85
CA VAL A 11 -9.47 0.00 -18.89
C VAL A 11 -8.86 0.34 -20.25
N GLY A 12 -8.36 1.57 -20.38
CA GLY A 12 -7.95 2.10 -21.67
C GLY A 12 -7.60 3.58 -21.66
N PRO A 13 -7.45 4.22 -22.84
CA PRO A 13 -7.16 5.64 -23.00
C PRO A 13 -8.11 6.57 -22.24
N GLU A 14 -9.33 6.12 -21.96
CA GLU A 14 -10.32 6.83 -21.16
C GLU A 14 -9.82 7.14 -19.73
N MET A 15 -8.98 6.28 -19.13
CA MET A 15 -8.36 6.56 -17.83
C MET A 15 -7.39 7.73 -17.89
N LEU A 16 -6.64 7.87 -18.97
CA LEU A 16 -5.77 9.03 -19.18
C LEU A 16 -6.58 10.31 -19.34
N ILE A 17 -7.73 10.25 -20.01
CA ILE A 17 -8.62 11.41 -20.15
C ILE A 17 -9.19 11.83 -18.79
N ILE A 18 -9.66 10.87 -17.98
CA ILE A 18 -10.16 11.15 -16.62
C ILE A 18 -9.04 11.73 -15.75
N LEU A 19 -7.84 11.14 -15.79
CA LEU A 19 -6.67 11.64 -15.08
C LEU A 19 -6.33 13.08 -15.51
N LEU A 20 -6.36 13.36 -16.81
CA LEU A 20 -6.12 14.70 -17.35
C LEU A 20 -7.15 15.70 -16.83
N VAL A 21 -8.44 15.36 -16.82
CA VAL A 21 -9.50 16.21 -16.27
C VAL A 21 -9.28 16.46 -14.77
N LEU A 22 -8.94 15.43 -13.99
CA LEU A 22 -8.62 15.58 -12.57
C LEU A 22 -7.40 16.49 -12.34
N VAL A 23 -6.36 16.36 -13.16
CA VAL A 23 -5.18 17.22 -13.13
C VAL A 23 -5.52 18.66 -13.49
N LEU A 24 -6.44 18.91 -14.43
CA LEU A 24 -6.89 20.26 -14.75
C LEU A 24 -7.72 20.90 -13.63
N LEU A 25 -8.55 20.12 -12.94
CA LEU A 25 -9.37 20.60 -11.83
C LEU A 25 -8.56 20.87 -10.55
N PHE A 26 -7.70 19.92 -10.18
CA PHE A 26 -6.98 19.96 -8.91
C PHE A 26 -5.52 20.43 -9.03
N GLY A 27 -4.95 20.39 -10.24
CA GLY A 27 -3.55 20.68 -10.52
C GLY A 27 -2.64 19.43 -10.43
N ALA A 28 -1.62 19.37 -11.30
CA ALA A 28 -0.67 18.25 -11.37
C ALA A 28 0.09 18.00 -10.05
N ASN A 29 0.25 19.03 -9.23
CA ASN A 29 0.99 18.94 -7.96
C ASN A 29 0.12 18.51 -6.77
N LYS A 30 -1.22 18.52 -6.89
CA LYS A 30 -2.10 18.31 -5.74
C LYS A 30 -2.21 16.83 -5.37
N ILE A 31 -2.43 15.96 -6.35
CA ILE A 31 -2.51 14.50 -6.10
C ILE A 31 -1.19 13.95 -5.50
N PRO A 32 0.00 14.24 -6.06
CA PRO A 32 1.26 13.75 -5.48
C PRO A 32 1.52 14.31 -4.08
N LYS A 33 1.16 15.58 -3.84
CA LYS A 33 1.34 16.20 -2.52
C LYS A 33 0.46 15.55 -1.45
N LEU A 34 -0.80 15.26 -1.80
CA LEU A 34 -1.73 14.55 -0.91
C LEU A 34 -1.24 13.12 -0.62
N ALA A 35 -0.79 12.40 -1.65
CA ALA A 35 -0.23 11.06 -1.48
C ALA A 35 0.98 11.05 -0.53
N ARG A 36 1.90 12.02 -0.67
CA ARG A 36 3.05 12.16 0.22
C ARG A 36 2.65 12.43 1.66
N SER A 37 1.81 13.45 1.92
CA SER A 37 1.40 13.78 3.29
C SER A 37 0.60 12.66 3.96
N THR A 38 -0.26 11.97 3.20
CA THR A 38 -1.00 10.82 3.71
C THR A 38 -0.07 9.64 3.98
N GLY A 39 0.92 9.41 3.11
CA GLY A 39 1.91 8.35 3.29
C GLY A 39 2.80 8.59 4.51
N GLU A 40 3.28 9.82 4.71
CA GLU A 40 4.02 10.22 5.91
C GLU A 40 3.19 10.00 7.17
N ALA A 41 1.94 10.48 7.19
CA ALA A 41 1.04 10.28 8.34
C ALA A 41 0.78 8.80 8.63
N MET A 42 0.59 7.99 7.59
CA MET A 42 0.35 6.55 7.74
C MET A 42 1.60 5.80 8.20
N GLY A 43 2.79 6.23 7.78
CA GLY A 43 4.07 5.68 8.23
C GLY A 43 4.33 5.95 9.71
N GLU A 44 4.19 7.20 10.14
CA GLU A 44 4.33 7.57 11.56
C GLU A 44 3.28 6.86 12.43
N PHE A 45 2.05 6.70 11.92
CA PHE A 45 1.01 5.95 12.61
C PHE A 45 1.35 4.46 12.75
N LYS A 46 1.90 3.82 11.71
CA LYS A 46 2.33 2.42 11.78
C LYS A 46 3.44 2.24 12.82
N LYS A 47 4.47 3.09 12.78
CA LYS A 47 5.58 3.07 13.74
C LYS A 47 5.10 3.25 15.18
N GLY A 48 4.25 4.25 15.43
CA GLY A 48 3.69 4.46 16.78
C GLY A 48 2.87 3.27 17.28
N ARG A 49 2.21 2.52 16.39
CA ARG A 49 1.49 1.29 16.79
C ARG A 49 2.43 0.15 17.16
N GLU A 50 3.52 -0.02 16.41
CA GLU A 50 4.56 -1.03 16.70
C GLU A 50 5.25 -0.73 18.04
N ASP A 51 5.58 0.54 18.30
CA ASP A 51 6.18 0.97 19.57
C ASP A 51 5.22 0.68 20.74
N ILE A 52 3.93 1.00 20.60
CA ILE A 52 2.90 0.69 21.62
C ILE A 52 2.77 -0.82 21.83
N GLU A 53 2.72 -1.61 20.76
CA GLU A 53 2.62 -3.07 20.85
C GLU A 53 3.83 -3.67 21.59
N LYS A 54 5.03 -3.17 21.29
CA LYS A 54 6.26 -3.55 21.99
C LYS A 54 6.23 -3.19 23.48
N GLU A 55 5.81 -1.97 23.81
CA GLU A 55 5.68 -1.53 25.21
C GLU A 55 4.62 -2.34 25.97
N LEU A 56 3.50 -2.70 25.34
CA LEU A 56 2.49 -3.56 25.97
C LEU A 56 3.01 -4.98 26.22
N ASN A 57 3.76 -5.54 25.26
CA ASN A 57 4.34 -6.87 25.41
C ASN A 57 5.44 -6.90 26.50
N GLU A 58 6.27 -5.87 26.57
CA GLU A 58 7.32 -5.72 27.58
C GLU A 58 6.74 -5.43 28.99
N ALA A 59 5.62 -4.72 29.07
CA ALA A 59 4.91 -4.48 30.33
C ALA A 59 4.11 -5.70 30.82
N ALA A 60 3.73 -6.62 29.93
CA ALA A 60 2.93 -7.79 30.25
C ALA A 60 3.77 -9.00 30.72
N ASP A 61 5.07 -9.06 30.41
CA ASP A 61 5.93 -10.18 30.79
C ASP A 61 7.35 -9.71 31.21
N PRO A 62 7.67 -9.67 32.52
CA PRO A 62 8.98 -9.20 32.99
C PRO A 62 10.14 -10.18 32.69
N GLU A 63 9.90 -11.29 31.96
CA GLU A 63 10.93 -12.32 31.71
C GLU A 63 10.94 -12.89 30.28
N ALA A 64 10.27 -12.24 29.30
CA ALA A 64 10.28 -12.68 27.90
C ALA A 64 11.48 -12.09 27.11
N GLU A 65 12.37 -12.98 26.67
CA GLU A 65 13.48 -12.72 25.74
C GLU A 65 12.99 -12.07 24.42
N PRO A 66 13.80 -11.21 23.77
CA PRO A 66 13.36 -10.42 22.63
C PRO A 66 13.07 -11.32 21.42
N VAL A 67 11.82 -11.34 20.97
CA VAL A 67 11.43 -11.92 19.69
C VAL A 67 11.99 -11.04 18.57
N GLU A 68 13.01 -11.56 17.87
CA GLU A 68 13.49 -10.97 16.63
C GLU A 68 12.37 -10.90 15.59
N ASP A 69 12.32 -9.75 14.94
CA ASP A 69 11.39 -9.33 13.90
C ASP A 69 11.44 -10.29 12.70
N VAL A 70 10.42 -11.13 12.55
CA VAL A 70 10.24 -12.08 11.42
C VAL A 70 9.72 -11.40 10.15
N SER A 71 9.95 -10.09 9.98
CA SER A 71 9.51 -9.34 8.79
C SER A 71 10.31 -9.63 7.52
N GLU A 72 11.35 -10.47 7.57
CA GLU A 72 12.22 -10.81 6.43
C GLU A 72 11.86 -12.12 5.67
N LEU A 73 10.71 -12.77 5.92
CA LEU A 73 10.40 -14.08 5.33
C LEU A 73 9.52 -14.08 4.06
N ASP A 74 9.10 -12.92 3.53
CA ASP A 74 8.14 -12.88 2.41
C ASP A 74 8.73 -12.56 1.02
N ASP A 75 10.07 -12.56 0.84
CA ASP A 75 10.69 -12.27 -0.47
C ASP A 75 11.13 -13.52 -1.27
N GLU A 76 10.94 -14.75 -0.78
CA GLU A 76 11.48 -15.97 -1.42
C GLU A 76 10.46 -16.92 -2.11
N GLU A 77 9.24 -16.46 -2.47
CA GLU A 77 8.25 -17.32 -3.16
C GLU A 77 7.73 -16.76 -4.50
N LEU A 78 8.61 -16.23 -5.37
CA LEU A 78 8.21 -15.84 -6.75
C LEU A 78 9.14 -16.29 -7.90
N GLU A 79 10.08 -17.22 -7.71
CA GLU A 79 10.95 -17.69 -8.82
C GLU A 79 10.78 -19.14 -9.31
N THR A 80 9.86 -19.99 -8.80
CA THR A 80 9.78 -21.42 -9.23
C THR A 80 8.54 -21.85 -10.02
N GLU A 81 7.97 -21.02 -10.91
CA GLU A 81 6.92 -21.50 -11.85
C GLU A 81 7.11 -21.17 -13.34
N ARG A 82 8.25 -20.60 -13.77
CA ARG A 82 8.53 -20.36 -15.20
C ARG A 82 9.59 -21.26 -15.82
N GLU A 83 9.89 -22.39 -15.19
CA GLU A 83 10.86 -23.35 -15.72
C GLU A 83 10.40 -24.81 -15.56
N SER A 84 9.17 -25.12 -15.99
CA SER A 84 8.79 -26.48 -16.40
C SER A 84 7.36 -26.52 -16.95
N THR A 85 7.21 -26.29 -18.25
CA THR A 85 6.35 -27.16 -19.08
C THR A 85 6.83 -27.03 -20.53
N ASN A 86 7.36 -28.16 -20.97
CA ASN A 86 7.66 -28.57 -22.34
C ASN A 86 6.39 -28.58 -23.21
#